data_AF-A0A2V8KVB7-F1
#
_entry.id   AF-A0A2V8KVB7-F1
#
_cell.length_a   1.000
_cell.length_b   1.000
_cell.length_c   1.000
_cell.angle_alpha   90.00
_cell.angle_beta   90.00
_cell.angle_gamma   90.00
#
_symmetry.space_group_name_H-M   'P 1'
#
loop_
_entity.id
_entity.type
_entity.pdbx_description
1 polymer ?
#
loop_
_entity_poly.entity_id
_entity_poly.type
_entity_poly.pdbx_seq_one_letter_code
_entity_poly.pdbx_strand_id
1 'polypeptide(L)'
;MIRLLRIARIPVFTSAILLTGWAGYAVSLYLTTASHFGVRKFSVSGLKHMDENQLLAKAGFEAGTNVFRVNLRAIRERVEQLPWVRHAMVERVFPDQIIIKVIEREPIGLARIQGEIYQLDIDGKILDPDPARSWAGGWAGGSDFPILDGLRLGDFKANLTKVVLYRKILQDIGQNALSEVHINDAEEISVVSASDPLLVNLGATDFRNRWIKYLQLKPHIQQRYPLAVRVDLRFKNQVILRMKDEDGGENIVWDGKKNTL
;
A
#
# COMPACT_ATOMS: atom_id res chain seq x y z
N MET A 1 -32.65 -16.48 69.52
CA MET A 1 -31.21 -16.12 69.47
C MET A 1 -30.56 -16.19 68.07
N ILE A 2 -30.96 -17.10 67.17
CA ILE A 2 -30.31 -17.29 65.86
C ILE A 2 -30.59 -16.17 64.82
N ARG A 3 -31.73 -15.45 64.92
CA ARG A 3 -32.08 -14.35 63.99
C ARG A 3 -31.26 -13.06 64.21
N LEU A 4 -30.86 -12.74 65.44
CA LEU A 4 -30.06 -11.54 65.75
C LEU A 4 -28.61 -11.63 65.22
N LEU A 5 -28.02 -12.83 65.24
CA LEU A 5 -26.68 -13.08 64.69
C LEU A 5 -26.62 -12.94 63.15
N ARG A 6 -27.73 -13.13 62.45
CA ARG A 6 -27.80 -12.91 60.99
C ARG A 6 -27.88 -11.42 60.64
N ILE A 7 -28.58 -10.62 61.43
CA ILE A 7 -28.74 -9.18 61.21
C ILE A 7 -27.42 -8.44 61.46
N ALA A 8 -26.62 -8.86 62.45
CA ALA A 8 -25.30 -8.27 62.73
C ALA A 8 -24.22 -8.60 61.69
N ARG A 9 -24.41 -9.63 60.85
CA ARG A 9 -23.46 -10.00 59.79
C ARG A 9 -23.58 -9.12 58.55
N ILE A 10 -24.81 -8.70 58.21
CA ILE A 10 -25.09 -7.83 57.06
C ILE A 10 -24.29 -6.52 57.11
N PRO A 11 -24.25 -5.73 58.21
CA PRO A 11 -23.49 -4.48 58.25
C PRO A 11 -21.98 -4.71 58.10
N VAL A 12 -21.44 -5.79 58.70
CA VAL A 12 -20.02 -6.15 58.58
C VAL A 12 -19.65 -6.49 57.13
N PHE A 13 -20.50 -7.24 56.43
CA PHE A 13 -20.29 -7.52 55.01
C PHE A 13 -20.41 -6.27 54.15
N THR A 14 -21.38 -5.39 54.42
CA THR A 14 -21.51 -4.13 53.67
C THR A 14 -20.34 -3.18 53.90
N SER A 15 -19.83 -3.07 55.14
CA SER A 15 -18.65 -2.25 55.43
C SER A 15 -17.41 -2.82 54.76
N ALA A 16 -17.27 -4.15 54.70
CA ALA A 16 -16.17 -4.78 54.00
C ALA A 16 -16.20 -4.47 52.49
N ILE A 17 -17.38 -4.51 51.85
CA ILE A 17 -17.56 -4.16 50.43
C ILE A 17 -17.27 -2.68 50.18
N LEU A 18 -17.70 -1.77 51.06
CA LEU A 18 -17.43 -0.34 50.91
C LEU A 18 -15.94 -0.04 51.08
N LEU A 19 -15.27 -0.68 52.03
CA LEU A 19 -13.83 -0.51 52.26
C LEU A 19 -13.01 -1.03 51.07
N THR A 20 -13.36 -2.19 50.52
CA THR A 20 -12.67 -2.71 49.32
C THR A 20 -12.92 -1.83 48.11
N GLY A 21 -14.15 -1.33 47.92
CA GLY A 21 -14.48 -0.36 46.88
C GLY A 21 -13.70 0.95 47.02
N TRP A 22 -13.63 1.51 48.23
CA TRP A 22 -12.89 2.75 48.52
C TRP A 22 -11.38 2.56 48.34
N ALA A 23 -10.82 1.46 48.83
CA ALA A 23 -9.41 1.14 48.63
C ALA A 23 -9.06 0.99 47.15
N GLY A 24 -9.91 0.30 46.37
CA GLY A 24 -9.75 0.19 44.92
C GLY A 24 -9.81 1.54 44.21
N TYR A 25 -10.74 2.41 44.60
CA TYR A 25 -10.85 3.77 44.08
C TYR A 25 -9.62 4.62 44.41
N ALA A 26 -9.13 4.58 45.66
CA ALA A 26 -7.94 5.31 46.09
C ALA A 26 -6.69 4.86 45.33
N VAL A 27 -6.51 3.54 45.13
CA VAL A 27 -5.41 2.99 44.31
C VAL A 27 -5.53 3.46 42.86
N SER A 28 -6.73 3.43 42.27
CA SER A 28 -6.96 3.90 40.90
C SER A 28 -6.63 5.39 40.73
N LEU A 29 -7.05 6.23 41.69
CA LEU A 29 -6.69 7.64 41.72
C LEU A 29 -5.18 7.82 41.79
N TYR A 30 -4.51 7.15 42.72
CA TYR A 30 -3.05 7.24 42.87
C TYR A 30 -2.31 6.88 41.57
N LEU A 31 -2.69 5.78 40.91
CA LEU A 31 -2.10 5.36 39.65
C LEU A 31 -2.34 6.37 38.51
N THR A 32 -3.47 7.07 38.52
CA THR A 32 -3.88 7.98 37.43
C THR A 32 -3.49 9.44 37.65
N THR A 33 -3.09 9.84 38.87
CA THR A 33 -2.70 11.23 39.18
C THR A 33 -1.24 11.38 39.62
N ALA A 34 -0.57 10.31 40.05
CA ALA A 34 0.83 10.42 40.47
C ALA A 34 1.74 10.80 39.29
N SER A 35 2.62 11.79 39.53
CA SER A 35 3.55 12.33 38.53
C SER A 35 4.57 11.31 38.01
N HIS A 36 4.84 10.25 38.77
CA HIS A 36 5.74 9.17 38.37
C HIS A 36 5.26 8.41 37.13
N PHE A 37 3.96 8.38 36.88
CA PHE A 37 3.32 7.72 35.74
C PHE A 37 3.10 8.64 34.53
N GLY A 38 3.57 9.89 34.59
CA GLY A 38 3.61 10.75 33.41
C GLY A 38 4.59 10.18 32.40
N VAL A 39 4.16 10.00 31.15
CA VAL A 39 5.03 9.43 30.10
C VAL A 39 6.18 10.39 29.80
N ARG A 40 7.41 9.88 29.91
CA ARG A 40 8.67 10.61 29.67
C ARG A 40 9.50 10.02 28.54
N LYS A 41 9.33 8.73 28.24
CA LYS A 41 10.14 8.02 27.25
C LYS A 41 9.29 7.51 26.11
N PHE A 42 9.80 7.71 24.90
CA PHE A 42 9.25 7.18 23.67
C PHE A 42 10.33 6.40 22.96
N SER A 43 9.91 5.30 22.34
CA SER A 43 10.77 4.57 21.44
C SER A 43 9.92 4.14 20.25
N VAL A 44 10.34 4.56 19.07
CA VAL A 44 9.81 4.06 17.82
C VAL A 44 10.79 3.06 17.22
N SER A 45 10.27 2.01 16.60
CA SER A 45 11.10 0.99 15.94
C SER A 45 10.40 0.44 14.70
N GLY A 46 11.18 -0.12 13.78
CA GLY A 46 10.68 -0.69 12.52
C GLY A 46 10.53 0.32 11.38
N LEU A 47 11.02 1.55 11.58
CA LEU A 47 11.12 2.55 10.51
C LEU A 47 12.30 2.21 9.58
N LYS A 48 12.07 2.32 8.27
CA LYS A 48 13.08 2.18 7.22
C LYS A 48 13.12 3.42 6.33
N HIS A 49 11.96 3.99 6.00
CA HIS A 49 11.82 5.15 5.10
C HIS A 49 11.29 6.40 5.82
N MET A 50 10.52 6.24 6.90
CA MET A 50 9.94 7.37 7.63
C MET A 50 10.87 7.92 8.73
N ASP A 51 10.77 9.23 8.96
CA ASP A 51 11.40 9.88 10.12
C ASP A 51 10.59 9.65 11.41
N GLU A 52 11.31 9.39 12.52
CA GLU A 52 10.69 9.16 13.82
C GLU A 52 9.87 10.36 14.30
N ASN A 53 10.32 11.59 14.08
CA ASN A 53 9.61 12.78 14.54
C ASN A 53 8.31 12.99 13.76
N GLN A 54 8.30 12.69 12.46
CA GLN A 54 7.08 12.76 11.65
C GLN A 54 6.01 11.79 12.18
N LEU A 55 6.42 10.58 12.56
CA LEU A 55 5.53 9.61 13.16
C LEU A 55 5.01 10.08 14.51
N LEU A 56 5.90 10.56 15.39
CA LEU A 56 5.52 11.05 16.72
C LEU A 56 4.59 12.26 16.65
N ALA A 57 4.80 13.17 15.68
CA ALA A 57 3.90 14.29 15.42
C ALA A 57 2.49 13.81 15.05
N LYS A 58 2.38 12.81 14.16
CA LYS A 58 1.08 12.24 13.77
C LYS A 58 0.42 11.44 14.89
N ALA A 59 1.21 10.75 15.71
CA ALA A 59 0.75 10.09 16.92
C ALA A 59 0.10 11.07 17.91
N GLY A 60 0.31 12.39 17.74
CA GLY A 60 -0.39 13.50 18.40
C GLY A 60 -0.49 13.30 19.90
N PHE A 61 0.68 13.33 20.52
CA PHE A 61 0.89 13.02 21.92
C PHE A 61 1.26 14.28 22.72
N GLU A 62 0.78 14.35 23.97
CA GLU A 62 1.08 15.42 24.93
C GLU A 62 2.00 14.89 26.03
N ALA A 63 3.25 15.37 26.07
CA ALA A 63 4.24 15.01 27.09
C ALA A 63 3.72 15.20 28.51
N GLY A 64 4.04 14.25 29.39
CA GLY A 64 3.56 14.26 30.78
C GLY A 64 2.16 13.69 30.99
N THR A 65 1.42 13.31 29.93
CA THR A 65 0.17 12.57 30.07
C THR A 65 0.39 11.29 30.88
N ASN A 66 -0.50 10.99 31.83
CA ASN A 66 -0.42 9.77 32.62
C ASN A 66 -0.57 8.52 31.74
N VAL A 67 0.38 7.58 31.83
CA VAL A 67 0.48 6.38 30.98
C VAL A 67 -0.79 5.50 31.03
N PHE A 68 -1.51 5.46 32.15
CA PHE A 68 -2.76 4.73 32.29
C PHE A 68 -3.92 5.40 31.55
N ARG A 69 -3.85 6.71 31.34
CA ARG A 69 -4.88 7.51 30.66
C ARG A 69 -4.64 7.67 29.16
N VAL A 70 -3.43 7.39 28.68
CA VAL A 70 -3.10 7.43 27.25
C VAL A 70 -4.00 6.48 26.46
N ASN A 71 -4.64 6.92 25.38
CA ASN A 71 -5.41 6.05 24.51
C ASN A 71 -4.52 5.41 23.42
N LEU A 72 -4.02 4.19 23.68
CA LEU A 72 -3.14 3.50 22.73
C LEU A 72 -3.83 3.17 21.40
N ARG A 73 -5.14 2.90 21.42
CA ARG A 73 -5.89 2.59 20.20
C ARG A 73 -5.95 3.81 19.29
N ALA A 74 -6.26 4.99 19.84
CA ALA A 74 -6.26 6.23 19.08
C ALA A 74 -4.86 6.62 18.56
N ILE A 75 -3.79 6.31 19.30
CA ILE A 75 -2.41 6.49 18.79
C ILE A 75 -2.17 5.54 17.62
N ARG A 76 -2.46 4.25 17.79
CA ARG A 76 -2.31 3.24 16.75
C ARG A 76 -3.05 3.65 15.47
N GLU A 77 -4.33 4.01 15.58
CA GLU A 77 -5.16 4.41 14.43
C GLU A 77 -4.59 5.62 13.70
N ARG A 78 -4.10 6.64 14.42
CA ARG A 78 -3.46 7.81 13.81
C ARG A 78 -2.14 7.47 13.12
N VAL A 79 -1.35 6.58 13.69
CA VAL A 79 -0.08 6.11 13.08
C VAL A 79 -0.37 5.25 11.85
N GLU A 80 -1.37 4.37 11.89
CA GLU A 80 -1.80 3.53 10.75
C GLU A 80 -2.44 4.34 9.60
N GLN A 81 -2.79 5.61 9.82
CA GLN A 81 -3.21 6.53 8.76
C GLN A 81 -2.04 7.06 7.91
N LEU A 82 -0.79 6.91 8.38
CA LEU A 82 0.37 7.29 7.59
C LEU A 82 0.51 6.36 6.38
N PRO A 83 0.71 6.88 5.15
CA PRO A 83 0.71 6.07 3.93
C PRO A 83 1.70 4.91 3.98
N TRP A 84 2.91 5.16 4.49
CA TRP A 84 3.99 4.18 4.61
C TRP A 84 3.78 3.13 5.71
N VAL A 85 2.82 3.30 6.62
CA VAL A 85 2.58 2.35 7.72
C VAL A 85 1.58 1.29 7.26
N ARG A 86 2.00 0.03 7.31
CA ARG A 86 1.10 -1.11 7.09
C ARG A 86 0.35 -1.48 8.36
N HIS A 87 1.08 -1.56 9.46
CA HIS A 87 0.54 -1.92 10.77
C HIS A 87 1.36 -1.21 11.86
N ALA A 88 0.68 -0.74 12.91
CA ALA A 88 1.34 -0.25 14.11
C ALA A 88 0.91 -1.03 15.36
N MET A 89 1.85 -1.21 16.29
CA MET A 89 1.61 -1.80 17.59
C MET A 89 2.10 -0.81 18.64
N VAL A 90 1.21 -0.47 19.57
CA VAL A 90 1.47 0.53 20.59
C VAL A 90 1.34 -0.14 21.95
N GLU A 91 2.40 -0.10 22.74
CA GLU A 91 2.49 -0.78 24.03
C GLU A 91 2.85 0.21 25.14
N ARG A 92 2.32 -0.03 26.33
CA ARG A 92 2.72 0.69 27.55
C ARG A 92 3.79 -0.10 28.26
N VAL A 93 4.86 0.58 28.61
CA VAL A 93 5.91 0.07 29.50
C VAL A 93 5.92 0.94 30.75
N PHE A 94 5.52 0.35 31.86
CA PHE A 94 5.45 1.07 33.13
C PHE A 94 6.86 1.30 33.70
N PRO A 95 7.05 2.40 34.44
CA PRO A 95 6.03 3.36 34.86
C PRO A 95 5.73 4.51 33.86
N ASP A 96 6.60 4.80 32.89
CA ASP A 96 6.60 6.10 32.19
C ASP A 96 6.95 6.04 30.69
N GLN A 97 6.77 4.89 30.03
CA GLN A 97 7.20 4.69 28.65
C GLN A 97 6.07 4.19 27.73
N ILE A 98 6.08 4.68 26.49
CA ILE A 98 5.28 4.14 25.38
C ILE A 98 6.23 3.66 24.29
N ILE A 99 5.99 2.45 23.79
CA ILE A 99 6.73 1.88 22.66
C ILE A 99 5.79 1.79 21.46
N ILE A 100 6.26 2.27 20.31
CA ILE A 100 5.54 2.17 19.03
C ILE A 100 6.40 1.31 18.10
N LYS A 101 5.88 0.15 17.71
CA LYS A 101 6.48 -0.74 16.72
C LYS A 101 5.68 -0.62 15.43
N VAL A 102 6.39 -0.40 14.32
CA VAL A 102 5.77 -0.17 13.02
C VAL A 102 6.25 -1.23 12.04
N ILE A 103 5.33 -1.69 11.21
CA ILE A 103 5.64 -2.45 10.00
C ILE A 103 5.38 -1.52 8.83
N GLU A 104 6.45 -1.09 8.16
CA GLU A 104 6.33 -0.28 6.94
C GLU A 104 5.84 -1.11 5.75
N ARG A 105 5.19 -0.42 4.81
CA ARG A 105 4.80 -0.98 3.51
C ARG A 105 6.02 -1.12 2.62
N GLU A 106 6.03 -2.16 1.82
CA GLU A 106 7.04 -2.37 0.79
C GLU A 106 6.43 -2.05 -0.58
N PRO A 107 7.05 -1.14 -1.35
CA PRO A 107 6.58 -0.80 -2.68
C PRO A 107 6.76 -1.98 -3.64
N ILE A 108 5.76 -2.20 -4.49
CA ILE A 108 5.78 -3.28 -5.51
C ILE A 108 5.71 -2.73 -6.94
N GLY A 109 5.55 -1.42 -7.10
CA GLY A 109 5.30 -0.79 -8.37
C GLY A 109 5.28 0.72 -8.29
N LEU A 110 5.36 1.36 -9.45
CA LEU A 110 5.06 2.77 -9.64
C LEU A 110 3.64 2.92 -10.17
N ALA A 111 2.94 3.97 -9.80
CA ALA A 111 1.62 4.31 -10.32
C ALA A 111 1.65 5.72 -10.90
N ARG A 112 1.13 5.90 -12.12
CA ARG A 112 0.90 7.24 -12.67
C ARG A 112 -0.54 7.66 -12.38
N ILE A 113 -0.69 8.79 -11.70
CA ILE A 113 -2.00 9.35 -11.40
C ILE A 113 -1.95 10.86 -11.66
N GLN A 114 -2.82 11.34 -12.55
CA GLN A 114 -2.88 12.76 -12.92
C GLN A 114 -1.53 13.35 -13.40
N GLY A 115 -0.68 12.52 -14.02
CA GLY A 115 0.64 12.92 -14.53
C GLY A 115 1.78 12.76 -13.53
N GLU A 116 1.47 12.59 -12.25
CA GLU A 116 2.45 12.38 -11.19
C GLU A 116 2.72 10.90 -10.97
N ILE A 117 3.95 10.57 -10.56
CA ILE A 117 4.36 9.20 -10.25
C ILE A 117 4.38 9.01 -8.74
N TYR A 118 3.70 7.95 -8.30
CA TYR A 118 3.65 7.52 -6.91
C TYR A 118 4.16 6.10 -6.78
N GLN A 119 4.48 5.70 -5.56
CA GLN A 119 4.73 4.30 -5.26
C GLN A 119 3.44 3.63 -4.80
N LEU A 120 3.31 2.34 -5.06
CA LEU A 120 2.15 1.56 -4.64
C LEU A 120 2.58 0.29 -3.94
N ASP A 121 1.81 -0.13 -2.94
CA ASP A 121 2.02 -1.38 -2.22
C ASP A 121 1.10 -2.51 -2.69
N ILE A 122 1.30 -3.69 -2.12
CA ILE A 122 0.51 -4.89 -2.44
C ILE A 122 -0.98 -4.77 -2.09
N ASP A 123 -1.34 -3.88 -1.17
CA ASP A 123 -2.72 -3.59 -0.76
C ASP A 123 -3.32 -2.46 -1.63
N GLY A 124 -2.64 -2.01 -2.68
CA GLY A 124 -3.09 -0.93 -3.57
C GLY A 124 -3.15 0.44 -2.90
N LYS A 125 -2.43 0.63 -1.79
CA LYS A 125 -2.22 1.93 -1.17
C LYS A 125 -1.18 2.70 -1.97
N ILE A 126 -1.52 3.95 -2.30
CA ILE A 126 -0.60 4.93 -2.85
C ILE A 126 0.27 5.43 -1.68
N LEU A 127 1.58 5.39 -1.87
CA LEU A 127 2.58 5.89 -0.94
C LEU A 127 3.08 7.24 -1.44
N ASP A 128 3.24 8.18 -0.51
CA ASP A 128 3.87 9.46 -0.82
C ASP A 128 5.34 9.24 -1.21
N PRO A 129 5.94 10.13 -2.04
CA PRO A 129 7.36 10.06 -2.36
C PRO A 129 8.19 9.93 -1.07
N ASP A 130 9.12 8.97 -1.05
CA ASP A 130 9.97 8.71 0.11
C ASP A 130 10.69 10.01 0.53
N PRO A 131 10.36 10.61 1.68
CA PRO A 131 10.98 11.87 2.10
C PRO A 131 12.50 11.70 2.28
N ALA A 132 12.99 10.51 2.65
CA ALA A 132 14.40 10.24 2.85
C ALA A 132 15.20 10.07 1.55
N ARG A 133 14.54 9.81 0.41
CA ARG A 133 15.20 9.62 -0.91
C ARG A 133 14.76 10.61 -1.99
N SER A 134 13.73 11.41 -1.73
CA SER A 134 13.27 12.50 -2.60
C SER A 134 14.39 13.47 -3.00
N TRP A 135 15.37 13.71 -2.11
CA TRP A 135 16.52 14.59 -2.36
C TRP A 135 17.64 13.94 -3.20
N ALA A 136 17.66 12.61 -3.32
CA ALA A 136 18.66 11.86 -4.07
C ALA A 136 18.23 11.52 -5.50
N GLY A 137 17.07 12.03 -5.94
CA GLY A 137 16.52 11.76 -7.28
C GLY A 137 16.10 10.31 -7.51
N GLY A 138 15.97 9.50 -6.45
CA GLY A 138 15.69 8.08 -6.52
C GLY A 138 14.43 7.68 -5.75
N TRP A 139 13.61 6.82 -6.35
CA TRP A 139 12.46 6.21 -5.69
C TRP A 139 12.92 5.09 -4.71
N ALA A 140 12.23 4.93 -3.58
CA ALA A 140 12.56 3.87 -2.62
C ALA A 140 12.34 2.48 -3.23
N GLY A 141 13.40 1.68 -3.39
CA GLY A 141 13.30 0.33 -3.96
C GLY A 141 13.89 0.16 -5.36
N GLY A 142 14.63 1.16 -5.85
CA GLY A 142 15.31 1.05 -7.14
C GLY A 142 14.39 1.43 -8.29
N SER A 143 14.99 2.03 -9.31
CA SER A 143 14.40 2.60 -10.53
C SER A 143 13.67 1.61 -11.45
N ASP A 144 13.42 0.38 -11.02
CA ASP A 144 13.24 -0.74 -11.95
C ASP A 144 11.80 -1.26 -11.99
N PHE A 145 10.85 -0.58 -11.35
CA PHE A 145 9.45 -0.96 -11.40
C PHE A 145 8.76 -0.40 -12.65
N PRO A 146 8.01 -1.21 -13.40
CA PRO A 146 7.11 -0.72 -14.43
C PRO A 146 6.10 0.25 -13.84
N ILE A 147 5.68 1.22 -14.64
CA ILE A 147 4.66 2.19 -14.26
C ILE A 147 3.28 1.58 -14.53
N LEU A 148 2.44 1.50 -13.49
CA LEU A 148 1.04 1.11 -13.58
C LEU A 148 0.17 2.33 -13.89
N ASP A 149 -0.44 2.32 -15.07
CA ASP A 149 -1.43 3.30 -15.50
C ASP A 149 -2.85 2.77 -15.28
N GLY A 150 -3.77 3.69 -15.01
CA GLY A 150 -5.21 3.41 -14.88
C GLY A 150 -5.74 3.35 -13.44
N LEU A 151 -4.93 3.66 -12.43
CA LEU A 151 -5.41 3.82 -11.05
C LEU A 151 -6.18 5.15 -10.87
N ARG A 152 -7.13 5.17 -9.93
CA ARG A 152 -7.93 6.35 -9.60
C ARG A 152 -7.81 6.71 -8.12
N LEU A 153 -7.62 8.00 -7.81
CA LEU A 153 -7.66 8.46 -6.41
C LEU A 153 -9.06 8.19 -5.82
N GLY A 154 -9.09 7.65 -4.60
CA GLY A 154 -10.33 7.38 -3.87
C GLY A 154 -11.06 6.08 -4.23
N ASP A 155 -10.73 5.41 -5.35
CA ASP A 155 -11.36 4.14 -5.75
C ASP A 155 -10.52 2.93 -5.31
N PHE A 156 -10.50 2.68 -4.00
CA PHE A 156 -9.68 1.61 -3.42
C PHE A 156 -10.05 0.22 -3.95
N LYS A 157 -11.35 -0.05 -4.15
CA LYS A 157 -11.83 -1.36 -4.58
C LYS A 157 -11.41 -1.67 -6.02
N ALA A 158 -11.59 -0.73 -6.95
CA ALA A 158 -11.16 -0.94 -8.32
C ALA A 158 -9.63 -1.00 -8.44
N ASN A 159 -8.91 -0.15 -7.69
CA ASN A 159 -7.46 -0.15 -7.70
C ASN A 159 -6.88 -1.48 -7.21
N LEU A 160 -7.46 -2.09 -6.17
CA LEU A 160 -7.05 -3.41 -5.70
C LEU A 160 -7.07 -4.46 -6.82
N THR A 161 -8.13 -4.51 -7.61
CA THR A 161 -8.22 -5.44 -8.75
C THR A 161 -7.12 -5.18 -9.77
N LYS A 162 -6.88 -3.91 -10.13
CA LYS A 162 -5.82 -3.52 -11.05
C LYS A 162 -4.43 -3.89 -10.51
N VAL A 163 -4.18 -3.71 -9.21
CA VAL A 163 -2.92 -4.07 -8.57
C VAL A 163 -2.70 -5.58 -8.53
N VAL A 164 -3.76 -6.37 -8.33
CA VAL A 164 -3.69 -7.84 -8.43
C VAL A 164 -3.32 -8.28 -9.86
N LEU A 165 -3.93 -7.68 -10.87
CA LEU A 165 -3.61 -7.94 -12.29
C LEU A 165 -2.19 -7.49 -12.63
N TYR A 166 -1.77 -6.34 -12.11
CA TYR A 166 -0.40 -5.83 -12.24
C TYR A 166 0.62 -6.83 -11.69
N ARG A 167 0.41 -7.34 -10.47
CA ARG A 167 1.29 -8.37 -9.91
C ARG A 167 1.31 -9.64 -10.76
N LYS A 168 0.16 -10.04 -11.30
CA LYS A 168 0.07 -11.20 -12.19
C LYS A 168 0.90 -11.00 -13.46
N ILE A 169 0.84 -9.81 -14.09
CA ILE A 169 1.63 -9.54 -15.31
C ILE A 169 3.13 -9.55 -15.01
N LEU A 170 3.56 -8.98 -13.87
CA LEU A 170 4.95 -8.99 -13.46
C LEU A 170 5.47 -10.43 -13.21
N GLN A 171 4.63 -11.30 -12.65
CA GLN A 171 4.96 -12.72 -12.46
C GLN A 171 5.00 -13.51 -13.77
N ASP A 172 4.11 -13.19 -14.71
CA ASP A 172 3.99 -13.92 -15.97
C ASP A 172 5.10 -13.57 -16.97
N ILE A 173 5.48 -12.28 -17.03
CA ILE A 173 6.41 -11.72 -18.01
C ILE A 173 7.77 -11.36 -17.41
N GLY A 174 7.79 -10.86 -16.18
CA GLY A 174 8.98 -10.34 -15.50
C GLY A 174 9.01 -8.82 -15.46
N GLN A 175 9.45 -8.28 -14.32
CA GLN A 175 9.51 -6.84 -14.05
C GLN A 175 10.39 -6.08 -15.05
N ASN A 176 11.60 -6.59 -15.30
CA ASN A 176 12.60 -5.88 -16.13
C ASN A 176 12.30 -5.91 -17.64
N ALA A 177 11.31 -6.71 -18.06
CA ALA A 177 10.90 -6.78 -19.47
C ALA A 177 9.93 -5.66 -19.84
N LEU A 178 9.34 -4.99 -18.85
CA LEU A 178 8.25 -4.03 -19.01
C LEU A 178 8.71 -2.65 -18.53
N SER A 179 8.27 -1.61 -19.24
CA SER A 179 8.44 -0.22 -18.81
C SER A 179 7.14 0.33 -18.22
N GLU A 180 6.01 0.01 -18.86
CA GLU A 180 4.69 0.46 -18.42
C GLU A 180 3.66 -0.67 -18.57
N VAL A 181 2.67 -0.66 -17.69
CA VAL A 181 1.51 -1.56 -17.70
C VAL A 181 0.27 -0.70 -17.56
N HIS A 182 -0.58 -0.72 -18.57
CA HIS A 182 -1.85 -0.01 -18.56
C HIS A 182 -3.00 -1.00 -18.42
N ILE A 183 -3.84 -0.79 -17.40
CA ILE A 183 -5.01 -1.63 -17.11
C ILE A 183 -6.27 -0.78 -17.20
N ASN A 184 -7.11 -1.08 -18.20
CA ASN A 184 -8.37 -0.38 -18.38
C ASN A 184 -9.45 -0.89 -17.41
N ASP A 185 -10.64 -0.28 -17.45
CA ASP A 185 -11.76 -0.68 -16.57
C ASP A 185 -12.41 -2.01 -16.98
N ALA A 186 -12.16 -2.47 -18.20
CA ALA A 186 -12.57 -3.79 -18.68
C ALA A 186 -11.53 -4.88 -18.35
N GLU A 187 -10.53 -4.56 -17.52
CA GLU A 187 -9.45 -5.47 -17.10
C GLU A 187 -8.58 -5.99 -18.25
N GLU A 188 -8.60 -5.32 -19.40
CA GLU A 188 -7.66 -5.58 -20.48
C GLU A 188 -6.32 -4.90 -20.19
N ILE A 189 -5.25 -5.65 -20.41
CA ILE A 189 -3.88 -5.23 -20.15
C ILE A 189 -3.20 -4.85 -21.47
N SER A 190 -2.58 -3.68 -21.46
CA SER A 190 -1.64 -3.25 -22.47
C SER A 190 -0.31 -2.96 -21.81
N VAL A 191 0.80 -3.32 -22.44
CA VAL A 191 2.14 -3.16 -21.86
C VAL A 191 3.07 -2.43 -22.82
N VAL A 192 4.06 -1.75 -22.29
CA VAL A 192 5.16 -1.16 -23.05
C VAL A 192 6.43 -1.93 -22.71
N SER A 193 7.20 -2.32 -23.73
CA SER A 193 8.47 -3.02 -23.51
C SER A 193 9.49 -2.10 -22.85
N ALA A 194 10.35 -2.65 -21.98
CA ALA A 194 11.54 -1.93 -21.52
C ALA A 194 12.57 -1.67 -22.63
N SER A 195 12.49 -2.42 -23.74
CA SER A 195 13.49 -2.41 -24.81
C SER A 195 13.07 -1.64 -26.07
N ASP A 196 11.83 -1.17 -26.14
CA ASP A 196 11.29 -0.43 -27.28
C ASP A 196 10.00 0.31 -26.90
N PRO A 197 9.61 1.37 -27.62
CA PRO A 197 8.44 2.17 -27.29
C PRO A 197 7.10 1.61 -27.82
N LEU A 198 7.03 0.35 -28.29
CA LEU A 198 5.78 -0.19 -28.82
C LEU A 198 4.81 -0.56 -27.69
N LEU A 199 3.57 -0.11 -27.83
CA LEU A 199 2.49 -0.48 -26.95
C LEU A 199 1.85 -1.79 -27.43
N VAL A 200 1.92 -2.83 -26.60
CA VAL A 200 1.44 -4.18 -26.90
C VAL A 200 0.15 -4.46 -26.14
N ASN A 201 -0.98 -4.59 -26.83
CA ASN A 201 -2.24 -5.01 -26.21
C ASN A 201 -2.25 -6.53 -26.03
N LEU A 202 -2.19 -6.98 -24.77
CA LEU A 202 -2.22 -8.40 -24.42
C LEU A 202 -3.63 -8.90 -24.09
N GLY A 203 -4.61 -8.02 -23.89
CA GLY A 203 -5.99 -8.40 -23.56
C GLY A 203 -6.15 -8.82 -22.10
N ALA A 204 -7.10 -9.72 -21.82
CA ALA A 204 -7.44 -10.14 -20.45
C ALA A 204 -6.83 -11.50 -20.03
N THR A 205 -6.29 -12.29 -20.96
CA THR A 205 -5.80 -13.66 -20.69
C THR A 205 -4.56 -14.02 -21.52
N ASP A 206 -3.90 -15.10 -21.13
CA ASP A 206 -2.77 -15.73 -21.85
C ASP A 206 -1.57 -14.80 -22.08
N PHE A 207 -1.26 -13.97 -21.08
CA PHE A 207 -0.28 -12.90 -21.19
C PHE A 207 1.11 -13.39 -21.60
N ARG A 208 1.60 -14.46 -20.97
CA ARG A 208 2.93 -15.01 -21.25
C ARG A 208 3.08 -15.46 -22.70
N ASN A 209 2.13 -16.22 -23.23
CA ASN A 209 2.21 -16.72 -24.61
C ASN A 209 2.08 -15.57 -25.62
N ARG A 210 1.20 -14.61 -25.36
CA ARG A 210 1.08 -13.40 -26.20
C ARG A 210 2.37 -12.56 -26.17
N TRP A 211 3.01 -12.44 -25.01
CA TRP A 211 4.29 -11.76 -24.88
C TRP A 211 5.42 -12.47 -25.62
N ILE A 212 5.52 -13.80 -25.51
CA ILE A 212 6.50 -14.59 -26.27
C ILE A 212 6.27 -14.41 -27.78
N LYS A 213 5.01 -14.44 -28.23
CA LYS A 213 4.64 -14.18 -29.63
C LYS A 213 5.08 -12.78 -30.07
N TYR A 214 4.89 -11.75 -29.22
CA TYR A 214 5.40 -10.40 -29.49
C TYR A 214 6.91 -10.40 -29.71
N LEU A 215 7.67 -10.98 -28.78
CA LEU A 215 9.14 -11.00 -28.85
C LEU A 215 9.66 -11.70 -30.11
N GLN A 216 8.98 -12.75 -30.57
CA GLN A 216 9.31 -13.44 -31.82
C GLN A 216 9.05 -12.58 -33.06
N LEU A 217 7.97 -11.80 -33.06
CA LEU A 217 7.57 -10.96 -34.19
C LEU A 217 8.26 -9.59 -34.21
N LYS A 218 8.72 -9.10 -33.04
CA LYS A 218 9.29 -7.77 -32.85
C LYS A 218 10.35 -7.41 -33.90
N PRO A 219 11.38 -8.23 -34.19
CA PRO A 219 12.40 -7.87 -35.18
C PRO A 219 11.81 -7.61 -36.57
N HIS A 220 10.84 -8.45 -36.98
CA HIS A 220 10.16 -8.31 -38.26
C HIS A 220 9.26 -7.08 -38.33
N ILE A 221 8.55 -6.77 -37.24
CA ILE A 221 7.71 -5.56 -37.14
C ILE A 221 8.57 -4.31 -37.24
N GLN A 222 9.68 -4.25 -36.51
CA GLN A 222 10.57 -3.09 -36.52
C GLN A 222 11.24 -2.86 -37.89
N GLN A 223 11.63 -3.94 -38.57
CA GLN A 223 12.25 -3.84 -39.89
C GLN A 223 11.24 -3.43 -40.98
N ARG A 224 10.02 -3.97 -40.95
CA ARG A 224 9.04 -3.79 -42.02
C ARG A 224 8.09 -2.61 -41.78
N TYR A 225 7.80 -2.30 -40.53
CA TYR A 225 6.83 -1.30 -40.10
C TYR A 225 7.45 -0.38 -39.03
N PRO A 226 8.48 0.42 -39.37
CA PRO A 226 9.18 1.26 -38.41
C PRO A 226 8.30 2.37 -37.78
N LEU A 227 7.18 2.70 -38.42
CA LEU A 227 6.19 3.66 -37.94
C LEU A 227 5.11 3.02 -37.04
N ALA A 228 5.19 1.73 -36.73
CA ALA A 228 4.26 1.10 -35.81
C ALA A 228 4.38 1.72 -34.41
N VAL A 229 3.24 1.97 -33.77
CA VAL A 229 3.16 2.50 -32.40
C VAL A 229 2.46 1.50 -31.48
N ARG A 230 1.55 0.69 -32.01
CA ARG A 230 0.79 -0.28 -31.23
C ARG A 230 0.67 -1.62 -31.94
N VAL A 231 0.78 -2.70 -31.17
CA VAL A 231 0.62 -4.08 -31.60
C VAL A 231 -0.51 -4.72 -30.80
N ASP A 232 -1.59 -5.13 -31.44
CA ASP A 232 -2.70 -5.81 -30.78
C ASP A 232 -2.61 -7.33 -30.97
N LEU A 233 -2.46 -8.04 -29.86
CA LEU A 233 -2.34 -9.50 -29.78
C LEU A 233 -3.54 -10.15 -29.10
N ARG A 234 -4.65 -9.44 -28.95
CA ARG A 234 -5.87 -9.97 -28.33
C ARG A 234 -6.50 -11.11 -29.14
N PHE A 235 -6.25 -11.14 -30.44
CA PHE A 235 -6.80 -12.12 -31.37
C PHE A 235 -5.83 -13.30 -31.57
N LYS A 236 -6.35 -14.54 -31.49
CA LYS A 236 -5.52 -15.76 -31.51
C LYS A 236 -4.64 -15.87 -32.76
N ASN A 237 -5.21 -15.60 -33.93
CA ASN A 237 -4.59 -15.86 -35.23
C ASN A 237 -4.25 -14.58 -36.01
N GLN A 238 -4.41 -13.41 -35.42
CA GLN A 238 -4.19 -12.13 -36.09
C GLN A 238 -3.29 -11.25 -35.23
N VAL A 239 -2.54 -10.37 -35.87
CA VAL A 239 -1.72 -9.35 -35.23
C VAL A 239 -2.09 -8.05 -35.89
N ILE A 240 -2.67 -7.11 -35.14
CA ILE A 240 -3.10 -5.84 -35.70
C ILE A 240 -2.04 -4.80 -35.35
N LEU A 241 -1.54 -4.09 -36.36
CA LEU A 241 -0.57 -3.02 -36.16
C LEU A 241 -1.27 -1.69 -36.35
N ARG A 242 -1.06 -0.78 -35.41
CA ARG A 242 -1.46 0.62 -35.58
C ARG A 242 -0.21 1.45 -35.80
N MET A 243 -0.22 2.19 -36.90
CA MET A 243 0.86 3.08 -37.28
C MET A 243 0.72 4.43 -36.58
N LYS A 244 1.81 5.17 -36.49
CA LYS A 244 1.82 6.57 -36.11
C LYS A 244 1.11 7.33 -37.23
N ASP A 245 -0.10 7.81 -36.97
CA ASP A 245 -0.79 8.70 -37.90
C ASP A 245 0.05 9.98 -38.04
N GLU A 246 0.46 10.36 -39.26
CA GLU A 246 0.90 11.74 -39.51
C GLU A 246 -0.28 12.72 -39.49
N ASP A 247 -1.51 12.24 -39.69
CA ASP A 247 -2.79 12.83 -39.28
C ASP A 247 -3.90 11.84 -39.72
N GLY A 248 -4.70 11.30 -38.80
CA GLY A 248 -5.98 10.61 -39.12
C GLY A 248 -5.94 9.13 -39.55
N GLY A 249 -5.88 8.24 -38.57
CA GLY A 249 -6.28 6.81 -38.52
C GLY A 249 -6.62 6.04 -39.79
N GLU A 250 -5.68 5.23 -40.27
CA GLU A 250 -5.98 3.96 -40.97
C GLU A 250 -5.45 2.76 -40.16
N ASN A 251 -6.36 1.86 -39.78
CA ASN A 251 -6.04 0.61 -39.10
C ASN A 251 -5.60 -0.45 -40.14
N ILE A 252 -4.32 -0.84 -40.13
CA ILE A 252 -3.84 -1.92 -40.99
C ILE A 252 -3.93 -3.25 -40.22
N VAL A 253 -4.87 -4.11 -40.63
CA VAL A 253 -5.08 -5.45 -40.06
C VAL A 253 -4.20 -6.46 -40.81
N TRP A 254 -3.30 -7.14 -40.12
CA TRP A 254 -2.49 -8.22 -40.71
C TRP A 254 -3.04 -9.60 -40.33
N ASP A 255 -3.38 -10.42 -41.34
CA ASP A 255 -3.87 -11.79 -41.18
C ASP A 255 -2.74 -12.80 -41.43
N GLY A 256 -2.30 -13.50 -40.38
CA GLY A 256 -1.20 -14.46 -40.44
C GLY A 256 -1.48 -15.73 -41.27
N LYS A 257 -2.69 -15.92 -41.82
CA LYS A 257 -2.98 -17.01 -42.76
C LYS A 257 -2.73 -16.67 -44.22
N LYS A 258 -2.63 -15.39 -44.58
CA LYS A 258 -2.37 -14.97 -45.96
C LYS A 258 -1.03 -14.27 -46.01
N ASN A 259 -0.07 -14.91 -46.66
CA ASN A 259 1.29 -14.41 -46.80
C ASN A 259 1.36 -13.26 -47.83
N THR A 260 0.47 -12.27 -47.77
CA THR A 260 0.45 -11.11 -48.69
C THR A 260 -0.34 -9.94 -48.11
N LEU A 261 0.07 -8.73 -48.53
CA LEU A 261 -0.51 -7.42 -48.23
C LEU A 261 -2.02 -7.35 -48.52
#